data_AF-A0A7Y1SU80-F1
#
_entry.id   AF-A0A7Y1SU80-F1
#
_cell.length_a   1.000
_cell.length_b   1.000
_cell.length_c   1.000
_cell.angle_alpha   90.00
_cell.angle_beta   90.00
_cell.angle_gamma   90.00
#
_symmetry.space_group_name_H-M   'P 1'
#
loop_
_entity.id
_entity.type
_entity.pdbx_description
1 polymer ?
#
loop_
_entity_poly.entity_id
_entity_poly.type
_entity_poly.pdbx_seq_one_letter_code
_entity_poly.pdbx_strand_id
1 'polypeptide(L)'
;MTDRNTSKTRTWMIFGAAAAFVLIAGVAAVLLSGSGESTATDSASGGGATAVETSETRPVTVSGDILPPLPESGADFALGLTMPELTGQSFDGTPVEIKNDGRPKIIMFLTHW
;
A
#
# COMPACT_ATOMS: atom_id res chain seq x y z
N MET A 1 8.53 -13.60 75.89
CA MET A 1 9.20 -14.31 74.78
C MET A 1 8.43 -13.96 73.52
N THR A 2 9.11 -13.21 72.66
CA THR A 2 8.65 -12.53 71.46
C THR A 2 8.31 -13.49 70.31
N ASP A 3 7.35 -13.07 69.48
CA ASP A 3 7.11 -13.38 68.05
C ASP A 3 7.21 -14.80 67.48
N ARG A 4 6.19 -15.17 66.70
CA ARG A 4 6.28 -15.75 65.34
C ARG A 4 4.92 -16.25 64.84
N ASN A 5 4.04 -15.37 64.32
CA ASN A 5 3.10 -15.84 63.28
C ASN A 5 2.45 -14.75 62.39
N THR A 6 2.60 -13.46 62.69
CA THR A 6 1.92 -12.42 61.92
C THR A 6 2.59 -12.09 60.58
N SER A 7 3.84 -12.54 60.36
CA SER A 7 4.58 -12.33 59.12
C SER A 7 4.14 -13.26 57.98
N LYS A 8 3.71 -14.49 58.27
CA LYS A 8 3.30 -15.45 57.21
C LYS A 8 2.04 -15.00 56.48
N THR A 9 1.04 -14.49 57.19
CA THR A 9 -0.23 -14.07 56.58
C THR A 9 -0.10 -12.73 55.86
N ARG A 10 0.70 -11.78 56.38
CA ARG A 10 1.01 -10.53 55.66
C ARG A 10 1.86 -10.80 54.42
N THR A 11 2.88 -11.63 54.50
CA THR A 11 3.70 -12.03 53.34
C THR A 11 2.88 -12.81 52.31
N TRP A 12 1.98 -13.70 52.72
CA TRP A 12 1.09 -14.43 51.81
C TRP A 12 0.01 -13.55 51.16
N MET A 13 -0.50 -12.54 51.87
CA MET A 13 -1.38 -11.52 51.29
C MET A 13 -0.65 -10.59 50.31
N ILE A 14 0.62 -10.25 50.57
CA ILE A 14 1.46 -9.45 49.65
C ILE A 14 1.77 -10.26 48.39
N PHE A 15 2.11 -11.55 48.51
CA PHE A 15 2.32 -12.42 47.35
C PHE A 15 1.02 -12.70 46.56
N GLY A 16 -0.12 -12.85 47.26
CA GLY A 16 -1.43 -13.02 46.61
C GLY A 16 -1.90 -11.75 45.89
N ALA A 17 -1.70 -10.58 46.49
CA ALA A 17 -2.01 -9.29 45.87
C ALA A 17 -1.07 -8.95 44.71
N ALA A 18 0.23 -9.28 44.81
CA ALA A 18 1.19 -9.14 43.73
C ALA A 18 0.87 -10.08 42.55
N ALA A 19 0.48 -11.33 42.82
CA ALA A 19 0.06 -12.27 41.77
C ALA A 19 -1.24 -11.83 41.07
N ALA A 20 -2.22 -11.31 41.83
CA ALA A 20 -3.44 -10.74 41.25
C ALA A 20 -3.17 -9.47 40.43
N PHE A 21 -2.25 -8.61 40.89
CA PHE A 21 -1.83 -7.42 40.16
C PHE A 21 -1.06 -7.76 38.86
N VAL A 22 -0.18 -8.77 38.89
CA VAL A 22 0.53 -9.28 37.70
C VAL A 22 -0.45 -9.93 36.71
N LEU A 23 -1.48 -10.63 37.17
CA LEU A 23 -2.52 -11.19 36.29
C LEU A 23 -3.40 -10.11 35.66
N ILE A 24 -3.80 -9.08 36.41
CA ILE A 24 -4.61 -7.97 35.88
C ILE A 24 -3.78 -7.09 34.93
N ALA A 25 -2.53 -6.79 35.26
CA ALA A 25 -1.59 -6.11 34.36
C ALA A 25 -1.26 -6.96 33.12
N GLY A 26 -1.18 -8.29 33.27
CA GLY A 26 -0.99 -9.23 32.17
C GLY A 26 -2.19 -9.29 31.21
N VAL A 27 -3.42 -9.26 31.71
CA VAL A 27 -4.63 -9.24 30.86
C VAL A 27 -4.82 -7.88 30.18
N ALA A 28 -4.53 -6.76 30.86
CA ALA A 28 -4.49 -5.46 30.22
C ALA A 28 -3.39 -5.41 29.15
N ALA A 29 -2.20 -5.95 29.42
CA ALA A 29 -1.12 -6.05 28.44
C ALA A 29 -1.50 -6.97 27.25
N VAL A 30 -2.25 -8.06 27.44
CA VAL A 30 -2.69 -8.93 26.34
C VAL A 30 -3.78 -8.25 25.48
N LEU A 31 -4.65 -7.44 26.09
CA LEU A 31 -5.67 -6.67 25.34
C LEU A 31 -5.10 -5.41 24.65
N LEU A 32 -3.97 -4.87 25.13
CA LEU A 32 -3.24 -3.76 24.50
C LEU A 32 -2.10 -4.23 23.57
N SER A 33 -1.57 -5.44 23.73
CA SER A 33 -0.55 -6.06 22.87
C SER A 33 -1.11 -7.10 21.90
N GLY A 34 -2.44 -7.14 21.73
CA GLY A 34 -3.16 -8.01 20.79
C GLY A 34 -3.01 -7.62 19.30
N SER A 35 -1.87 -7.05 18.91
CA SER A 35 -1.43 -6.97 17.51
C SER A 35 0.10 -6.96 17.47
N GLY A 36 0.72 -8.14 17.57
CA GLY A 36 2.17 -8.21 17.64
C GLY A 36 2.78 -9.60 17.74
N GLU A 37 2.26 -10.58 16.98
CA GLU A 37 3.09 -11.70 16.54
C GLU A 37 2.77 -12.04 15.08
N SER A 38 3.61 -11.53 14.20
CA SER A 38 4.09 -12.25 13.02
C SER A 38 5.51 -11.75 12.76
N THR A 39 6.45 -12.68 12.93
CA THR A 39 7.61 -12.91 12.05
C THR A 39 8.33 -11.70 11.44
N ALA A 40 9.62 -11.57 11.81
CA ALA A 40 10.65 -10.72 11.18
C ALA A 40 10.37 -9.20 11.15
N THR A 41 10.91 -8.50 12.14
CA THR A 41 11.03 -7.04 12.15
C THR A 41 12.21 -6.62 11.26
N ASP A 42 11.96 -6.47 9.96
CA ASP A 42 12.77 -5.57 9.14
C ASP A 42 12.50 -4.13 9.59
N SER A 43 13.56 -3.35 9.74
CA SER A 43 13.49 -1.95 10.17
C SER A 43 12.84 -1.08 9.10
N ALA A 44 11.51 -0.95 9.13
CA ALA A 44 10.81 0.06 8.35
C ALA A 44 10.81 1.39 9.12
N SER A 45 11.69 2.29 8.69
CA SER A 45 11.61 3.72 8.98
C SER A 45 10.19 4.22 8.71
N GLY A 46 9.53 4.74 9.74
CA GLY A 46 8.23 5.38 9.65
C GLY A 46 8.25 6.59 8.72
N GLY A 47 7.84 6.37 7.47
CA GLY A 47 7.20 7.37 6.64
C GLY A 47 5.77 6.90 6.45
N GLY A 48 4.79 7.67 6.91
CA GLY A 48 3.37 7.45 6.62
C GLY A 48 3.09 7.69 5.14
N ALA A 49 3.65 6.87 4.26
CA ALA A 49 3.25 6.79 2.86
C ALA A 49 1.96 5.98 2.84
N THR A 50 0.85 6.64 2.52
CA THR A 50 -0.34 5.95 2.03
C THR A 50 0.14 5.01 0.93
N ALA A 51 -0.05 3.70 1.08
CA ALA A 51 0.33 2.76 0.04
C ALA A 51 -0.43 3.17 -1.22
N VAL A 52 0.30 3.65 -2.22
CA VAL A 52 -0.27 3.98 -3.51
C VAL A 52 -0.60 2.65 -4.16
N GLU A 53 -1.88 2.42 -4.41
CA GLU A 53 -2.32 1.26 -5.19
C GLU A 53 -1.60 1.29 -6.53
N THR A 54 -0.75 0.29 -6.77
CA THR A 54 -0.02 0.15 -8.02
C THR A 54 -0.79 -0.78 -8.95
N SER A 55 -0.92 -0.39 -10.21
CA SER A 55 -1.61 -1.22 -11.21
C SER A 55 -1.02 -1.00 -12.59
N GLU A 56 -0.65 -2.10 -13.23
CA GLU A 56 -0.07 -2.12 -14.58
C GLU A 56 -1.12 -1.86 -15.67
N THR A 57 -2.39 -2.17 -15.39
CA THR A 57 -3.50 -1.95 -16.33
C THR A 57 -4.44 -0.91 -15.77
N ARG A 58 -4.66 0.17 -16.54
CA ARG A 58 -5.53 1.26 -16.14
C ARG A 58 -6.40 1.73 -17.29
N PRO A 59 -7.60 2.28 -17.00
CA PRO A 59 -8.45 2.85 -18.03
C PRO A 59 -7.73 3.97 -18.79
N VAL A 60 -7.96 4.02 -20.10
CA VAL A 60 -7.52 5.10 -20.99
C VAL A 60 -8.76 5.67 -21.67
N THR A 61 -8.87 6.99 -21.69
CA THR A 61 -9.89 7.69 -22.46
C THR A 61 -9.26 8.22 -23.75
N VAL A 62 -9.95 7.94 -24.86
CA VAL A 62 -9.59 8.40 -26.21
C VAL A 62 -10.55 9.50 -26.62
N SER A 63 -10.05 10.60 -27.16
CA SER A 63 -10.87 11.70 -27.67
C SER A 63 -10.39 12.17 -29.05
N GLY A 64 -11.33 12.60 -29.89
CA GLY A 64 -11.07 12.86 -31.30
C GLY A 64 -11.36 11.65 -32.19
N ASP A 65 -11.00 11.78 -33.47
CA ASP A 65 -11.28 10.76 -34.48
C ASP A 65 -10.33 9.56 -34.33
N ILE A 66 -10.90 8.36 -34.47
CA ILE A 66 -10.12 7.11 -34.43
C ILE A 66 -9.35 6.99 -35.74
N LEU A 67 -8.07 6.64 -35.67
CA LEU A 67 -7.28 6.40 -36.88
C LEU A 67 -7.76 5.13 -37.61
N PRO A 68 -7.73 5.12 -38.95
CA PRO A 68 -7.93 3.90 -39.72
C PRO A 68 -6.94 2.81 -39.29
N PRO A 69 -7.36 1.53 -39.27
CA PRO A 69 -6.44 0.44 -38.99
C PRO A 69 -5.38 0.35 -40.09
N LEU A 70 -4.15 0.01 -39.71
CA LEU A 70 -3.08 -0.28 -40.67
C LEU A 70 -3.48 -1.50 -41.51
N PRO A 71 -3.55 -1.41 -42.84
CA PRO A 71 -3.86 -2.56 -43.68
C PRO A 71 -2.71 -3.57 -43.69
N GLU A 72 -3.03 -4.83 -43.96
CA GLU A 72 -2.03 -5.91 -44.06
C GLU A 72 -0.99 -5.66 -45.16
N SER A 73 -1.38 -4.93 -46.21
CA SER A 73 -0.50 -4.49 -47.28
C SER A 73 -1.02 -3.22 -47.94
N GLY A 74 -0.14 -2.49 -48.61
CA GLY A 74 -0.48 -1.25 -49.33
C GLY A 74 -0.19 0.02 -48.53
N ALA A 75 -0.92 1.09 -48.85
CA ALA A 75 -0.73 2.40 -48.25
C ALA A 75 -1.35 2.51 -46.86
N ASP A 76 -0.67 3.20 -45.94
CA ASP A 76 -1.22 3.55 -44.63
C ASP A 76 -2.05 4.85 -44.75
N PHE A 77 -3.36 4.71 -44.55
CA PHE A 77 -4.31 5.81 -44.63
C PHE A 77 -4.34 6.69 -43.37
N ALA A 78 -3.66 6.31 -42.29
CA ALA A 78 -3.52 7.13 -41.10
C ALA A 78 -2.45 8.23 -41.27
N LEU A 79 -1.58 8.13 -42.28
CA LEU A 79 -0.52 9.10 -42.53
C LEU A 79 -1.09 10.50 -42.82
N GLY A 80 -0.61 11.50 -42.07
CA GLY A 80 -1.04 12.89 -42.19
C GLY A 80 -2.35 13.21 -41.46
N LEU A 81 -3.04 12.21 -40.90
CA LEU A 81 -4.19 12.46 -40.02
C LEU A 81 -3.72 12.92 -38.63
N THR A 82 -4.59 13.66 -37.94
CA THR A 82 -4.35 14.06 -36.55
C THR A 82 -4.54 12.85 -35.64
N MET A 83 -3.59 12.61 -34.73
CA MET A 83 -3.72 11.56 -33.72
C MET A 83 -4.83 11.94 -32.72
N PRO A 84 -5.68 10.98 -32.27
CA PRO A 84 -6.58 11.22 -31.15
C PRO A 84 -5.80 11.58 -29.88
N GLU A 85 -6.41 12.31 -28.96
CA GLU A 85 -5.79 12.58 -27.65
C GLU A 85 -6.09 11.44 -26.67
N LEU A 86 -5.10 11.12 -25.83
CA LEU A 86 -5.19 10.07 -24.82
C LEU A 86 -5.03 10.66 -23.42
N THR A 87 -5.89 10.25 -22.50
CA THR A 87 -5.77 10.57 -21.07
C THR A 87 -5.84 9.28 -20.24
N GLY A 88 -4.95 9.15 -19.27
CA GLY A 88 -4.83 7.96 -18.44
C GLY A 88 -3.93 8.20 -17.23
N GLN A 89 -3.40 7.12 -16.67
CA GLN A 89 -2.53 7.16 -15.48
C GLN A 89 -1.34 6.20 -15.65
N SER A 90 -0.18 6.58 -15.12
CA SER A 90 1.00 5.72 -14.91
C SER A 90 0.70 4.63 -13.88
N PHE A 91 1.65 3.76 -13.52
CA PHE A 91 1.46 2.64 -12.57
C PHE A 91 1.20 3.08 -11.12
N ASP A 92 1.59 4.28 -10.75
CA ASP A 92 1.41 4.89 -9.43
C ASP A 92 0.20 5.85 -9.36
N GLY A 93 -0.55 5.99 -10.44
CA GLY A 93 -1.77 6.80 -10.50
C GLY A 93 -1.48 8.23 -10.96
N THR A 94 -0.21 8.56 -11.20
CA THR A 94 0.15 9.86 -11.75
C THR A 94 -0.52 10.03 -13.12
N PRO A 95 -1.24 11.15 -13.38
CA PRO A 95 -1.88 11.40 -14.67
C PRO A 95 -0.87 11.42 -15.82
N VAL A 96 -1.25 10.82 -16.94
CA VAL A 96 -0.49 10.82 -18.20
C VAL A 96 -1.42 11.26 -19.32
N GLU A 97 -0.96 12.18 -20.16
CA GLU A 97 -1.72 12.70 -21.29
C GLU A 97 -0.86 12.74 -22.56
N ILE A 98 -1.46 12.36 -23.68
CA ILE A 98 -0.88 12.54 -25.02
C ILE A 98 -1.82 13.48 -25.78
N LYS A 99 -1.40 14.73 -25.94
CA LYS A 99 -2.20 15.82 -26.52
C LYS A 99 -1.67 16.28 -27.88
N ASN A 100 -2.54 16.93 -28.67
CA ASN A 100 -2.21 17.61 -29.91
C ASN A 100 -1.62 19.00 -29.66
N ASP A 101 -0.55 19.04 -28.87
CA ASP A 101 0.08 20.26 -28.36
C ASP A 101 1.22 20.81 -29.25
N GLY A 102 1.32 20.34 -30.50
CA GLY A 102 2.35 20.75 -31.45
C GLY A 102 3.74 20.18 -31.19
N ARG A 103 3.95 19.39 -30.12
CA ARG A 103 5.23 18.73 -29.86
C ARG A 103 5.31 17.41 -30.64
N PRO A 104 6.41 17.12 -31.36
CA PRO A 104 6.60 15.82 -32.00
C PRO A 104 6.74 14.73 -30.94
N LYS A 105 6.11 13.58 -31.17
CA LYS A 105 6.08 12.44 -30.24
C LYS A 105 6.31 11.14 -31.01
N ILE A 106 6.99 10.19 -30.38
CA ILE A 106 7.03 8.79 -30.81
C ILE A 106 6.19 8.01 -29.80
N ILE A 107 5.23 7.23 -30.28
CA ILE A 107 4.39 6.36 -29.46
C ILE A 107 4.76 4.93 -29.83
N MET A 108 5.15 4.14 -28.83
CA MET A 108 5.62 2.77 -29.03
C MET A 108 4.94 1.85 -28.03
N PHE A 109 4.40 0.75 -28.53
CA PHE A 109 3.86 -0.32 -27.71
C PHE A 109 4.94 -1.39 -27.53
N LEU A 110 5.23 -1.73 -26.27
CA LEU A 110 6.23 -2.72 -25.90
C LEU A 110 5.57 -3.82 -25.07
N THR A 111 6.02 -5.04 -25.27
CA THR A 111 5.72 -6.13 -24.34
C THR A 111 6.69 -6.06 -23.15
N HIS A 112 6.18 -6.24 -21.95
CA HIS A 112 6.98 -6.47 -20.74
C HIS A 112 6.46 -7.72 -20.02
N TRP A 113 7.32 -8.32 -19.20
CA TRP A 113 7.09 -9.56 -18.46
C TRP A 113 7.38 -9.40 -16.97
#